data_AF-A0A135P6S1-F1
#
_entry.id   AF-A0A135P6S1-F1
#
_cell.length_a   1.000
_cell.length_b   1.000
_cell.length_c   1.000
_cell.angle_alpha   90.00
_cell.angle_beta   90.00
_cell.angle_gamma   90.00
#
_symmetry.space_group_name_H-M   'P 1'
#
loop_
_entity.id
_entity.type
_entity.pdbx_description
1 polymer ?
#
loop_
_entity_poly.entity_id
_entity_poly.type
_entity_poly.pdbx_seq_one_letter_code
_entity_poly.pdbx_strand_id
1 'polypeptide(L)' 'MSSNPYFSQIGGLPPQTQILSSKAVFNTAYAVILKTVMSDIVTSVLPHWEEPGPGLSRGR' A
#
# COMPACT_ATOMS: atom_id res chain seq x y z
N MET A 1 -2.49 14.49 26.08
CA MET A 1 -2.25 13.19 25.45
C MET A 1 -1.30 13.41 24.27
N SER A 2 -0.19 12.67 24.19
CA SER A 2 0.71 12.75 23.04
C SER A 2 0.09 12.01 21.85
N SER A 3 -0.08 12.71 20.72
CA SER A 3 -0.49 12.07 19.47
C SER A 3 0.69 11.29 18.89
N ASN A 4 0.54 9.98 18.69
CA ASN A 4 1.52 9.13 18.02
C ASN A 4 0.93 8.70 16.66
N PRO A 5 1.20 9.44 15.57
CA PRO A 5 0.58 9.17 14.29
C PRO A 5 1.11 7.85 13.70
N TYR A 6 0.19 6.94 13.38
CA TYR A 6 0.50 5.71 12.65
C TYR A 6 0.44 5.96 11.14
N PHE A 7 1.28 5.27 10.39
CA PHE A 7 1.27 5.33 8.94
C PHE A 7 0.05 4.58 8.37
N SER A 8 -0.78 5.27 7.58
CA SER A 8 -2.01 4.72 6.97
C SER A 8 -2.21 5.13 5.51
N GLN A 9 -1.32 5.94 4.94
CA GLN A 9 -1.43 6.47 3.57
C GLN A 9 -0.92 5.43 2.55
N ILE A 10 -1.82 4.55 2.12
CA ILE A 10 -1.55 3.41 1.24
C ILE A 10 -2.57 3.43 0.09
N GLY A 11 -2.21 2.88 -1.09
CA GLY A 11 -3.07 2.84 -2.27
C GLY A 11 -2.73 3.91 -3.31
N GLY A 12 -3.60 4.05 -4.30
CA GLY A 12 -3.43 4.90 -5.47
C GLY A 12 -2.49 4.31 -6.53
N LEU A 13 -2.39 5.02 -7.66
CA LEU A 13 -1.45 4.74 -8.73
C LEU A 13 -0.37 5.82 -8.79
N PRO A 14 0.91 5.44 -8.96
CA PRO A 14 1.96 6.41 -9.20
C PRO A 14 1.69 7.17 -10.50
N PRO A 15 2.09 8.45 -10.61
CA PRO A 15 1.98 9.19 -11.86
C PRO A 15 2.81 8.53 -12.95
N GLN A 16 2.33 8.56 -14.20
CA GLN A 16 2.99 7.93 -15.35
C GLN A 16 4.40 8.48 -15.64
N THR A 17 4.69 9.69 -15.17
CA THR A 17 6.00 10.34 -15.28
C THR A 17 7.02 9.85 -14.23
N GLN A 18 6.59 9.04 -13.26
CA GLN A 18 7.45 8.54 -12.21
C GLN A 18 8.46 7.52 -12.76
N ILE A 19 9.74 7.80 -12.54
CA ILE A 19 10.83 6.87 -12.87
C ILE A 19 10.83 5.73 -11.84
N LEU A 20 10.76 4.49 -12.32
CA LEU A 20 10.75 3.29 -11.48
C LEU A 20 12.19 2.92 -11.08
N SER A 21 12.63 3.41 -9.92
CA SER A 21 13.85 2.94 -9.25
C SER A 21 13.47 2.28 -7.93
N SER A 22 13.19 0.98 -7.99
CA SER A 22 12.78 0.21 -6.81
C SER A 22 14.01 -0.37 -6.11
N LYS A 23 14.07 -0.20 -4.79
CA LYS A 23 15.04 -0.85 -3.88
C LYS A 23 14.47 -2.12 -3.23
N ALA A 24 13.53 -2.80 -3.87
CA ALA A 24 13.05 -4.08 -3.37
C ALA A 24 14.21 -5.10 -3.45
N VAL A 25 14.46 -5.80 -2.34
CA VAL A 25 15.57 -6.76 -2.25
C VAL A 25 15.05 -8.05 -1.65
N PHE A 26 15.43 -9.17 -2.25
CA PHE A 26 15.23 -10.50 -1.68
C PHE A 26 16.61 -11.13 -1.48
N ASN A 27 16.85 -11.63 -0.27
CA ASN A 27 18.00 -12.44 0.07
C ASN A 27 17.53 -13.66 0.87
N THR A 28 18.39 -14.65 1.07
CA THR A 28 18.04 -15.88 1.79
C THR A 28 17.64 -15.64 3.24
N ALA A 29 18.20 -14.59 3.87
CA ALA A 29 17.93 -14.25 5.26
C ALA A 29 16.84 -13.18 5.46
N TYR A 30 16.55 -12.35 4.45
CA TYR A 30 15.60 -11.25 4.60
C TYR A 30 15.03 -10.75 3.27
N ALA A 31 13.90 -10.06 3.34
CA ALA A 31 13.28 -9.37 2.22
C ALA A 31 12.91 -7.93 2.61
N VAL A 32 13.08 -7.01 1.65
CA VAL A 32 12.68 -5.60 1.77
C VAL A 32 11.57 -5.33 0.77
N ILE A 33 10.36 -5.08 1.29
CA ILE A 33 9.18 -4.70 0.50
C ILE A 33 8.90 -3.22 0.76
N LEU A 34 8.90 -2.43 -0.31
CA LEU A 34 8.68 -0.98 -0.23
C LEU A 34 7.20 -0.66 -0.13
N LYS A 35 6.87 0.46 0.54
CA LYS A 35 5.49 0.96 0.63
C LYS A 35 4.81 1.16 -0.73
N THR A 36 5.60 1.44 -1.78
CA THR A 36 5.10 1.68 -3.14
C THR A 36 4.52 0.44 -3.80
N VAL A 37 4.79 -0.76 -3.25
CA VAL A 37 4.17 -2.02 -3.70
C VAL A 37 2.68 -2.06 -3.35
N MET A 38 2.28 -1.38 -2.28
CA MET A 38 0.89 -1.36 -1.79
C MET A 38 0.04 -0.35 -2.59
N SER A 39 -0.26 -0.71 -3.84
CA SER A 39 -1.08 0.05 -4.80
C SER A 39 -2.45 -0.60 -5.01
N ASP A 40 -3.41 0.16 -5.53
CA ASP A 40 -4.81 -0.29 -5.63
C ASP A 40 -4.96 -1.61 -6.39
N ILE A 41 -4.19 -1.79 -7.47
CA ILE A 41 -4.26 -2.95 -8.36
C ILE A 41 -3.72 -4.26 -7.76
N VAL A 42 -3.06 -4.20 -6.59
CA VAL A 42 -2.50 -5.38 -5.90
C VAL A 42 -3.42 -5.83 -4.74
N THR A 43 -4.48 -5.06 -4.46
CA THR A 43 -5.42 -5.37 -3.37
C THR A 43 -6.22 -6.62 -3.70
N SER A 44 -6.30 -7.56 -2.76
CA SER A 44 -7.10 -8.78 -2.89
C SER A 44 -8.15 -8.87 -1.78
N VAL A 45 -9.29 -9.47 -2.10
CA VAL A 45 -10.35 -9.79 -1.13
C VAL A 45 -10.12 -11.18 -0.57
N LEU A 46 -10.21 -11.33 0.75
CA LEU A 46 -10.09 -12.62 1.41
C LEU A 46 -11.45 -13.35 1.41
N PRO A 47 -11.48 -14.69 1.22
CA PRO A 47 -12.71 -15.45 1.32
C PRO A 47 -13.41 -15.22 2.66
N HIS A 48 -14.74 -15.04 2.62
CA HIS A 48 -15.59 -14.81 3.80
C HIS A 48 -15.38 -13.46 4.50
N TRP A 49 -14.64 -12.53 3.89
CA TRP A 49 -14.54 -11.15 4.35
C TRP A 49 -15.43 -10.27 3.49
N GLU A 50 -16.34 -9.54 4.11
CA GLU A 50 -17.05 -8.45 3.46
C GLU A 50 -16.10 -7.27 3.32
N GLU A 51 -16.17 -6.56 2.18
CA GLU A 51 -15.40 -5.33 2.03
C GLU A 51 -15.71 -4.40 3.23
N PRO A 52 -14.69 -3.78 3.86
CA PRO A 52 -14.96 -2.62 4.68
C PRO A 52 -15.64 -1.61 3.76
N GLY A 53 -16.90 -1.30 4.07
CA GLY A 53 -17.87 -0.72 3.13
C GLY A 53 -17.41 0.54 2.39
N PRO A 54 -18.24 1.07 1.47
CA PRO A 54 -17.85 2.03 0.43
C PRO A 54 -17.39 3.44 0.91
N GLY A 55 -17.05 3.61 2.18
CA GLY A 55 -16.55 4.86 2.79
C GLY A 55 -15.02 5.01 2.84
N LEU A 56 -14.23 4.04 2.36
CA LEU A 56 -12.76 4.15 2.34
C LEU A 56 -12.16 4.47 0.97
N SER A 57 -12.98 4.74 -0.06
CA SER A 57 -12.48 5.25 -1.34
C SER A 57 -12.93 6.69 -1.61
N ARG A 58 -11.95 7.50 -2.00
CA ARG A 58 -12.00 8.92 -2.45
C ARG A 58 -11.90 9.98 -1.36
N GLY A 59 -10.71 10.08 -0.77
CA GLY A 59 -10.12 11.40 -0.57
C GLY A 59 -9.92 12.08 -1.93
N ARG A 60 -10.51 13.27 -2.07
CA ARG A 60 -9.95 14.32 -2.94
C ARG A 60 -8.52 14.64 -2.49
#